data_AF-A0A8R2NMS8-F1
#
_entry.id   AF-A0A8R2NMS8-F1
#
_cell.length_a   1.000
_cell.length_b   1.000
_cell.length_c   1.000
_cell.angle_alpha   90.00
_cell.angle_beta   90.00
_cell.angle_gamma   90.00
#
_symmetry.space_group_name_H-M   'P 1'
#
loop_
_entity.id
_entity.type
_entity.pdbx_description
1 polymer ?
#
loop_
_entity_poly.entity_id
_entity_poly.type
_entity_poly.pdbx_seq_one_letter_code
_entity_poly.pdbx_strand_id
1 'polypeptide(L)'
;MSSQVSKAHKNNEPPTRISGNKNVEIVIEEDAENLIASLKHEELTWPDIEMIWAKTTGYRLNHLRSTNFSPSEIHKTWPQYMQPLGYKLIDIDFKRLHEKYDDLLSSYDKSYLKLVQIIDERIKDPSCRKILESMMKTNNAPENHKNAVVLYVIHGLFVPTTKKAFTDLNGRKCFHKFSIKDSQNTFMIVANTAIEVEEILKIRKNDKIPIQPCLLVVGTILKPSQIMVYFDESKYVFFSIIKALDMCFKIYHLFNIEYPIESISVWLFIQNFFYNIKLPFDKPCPLIKQIISELKS
;
A
#
# COMPACT_ATOMS: atom_id res chain seq x y z
N MET A 1 5.16 -56.03 13.26
CA MET A 1 5.05 -55.03 12.17
C MET A 1 4.44 -53.78 12.78
N SER A 2 5.30 -52.85 13.18
CA SER A 2 4.89 -51.63 13.90
C SER A 2 5.10 -50.46 12.95
N SER A 3 4.03 -50.02 12.30
CA SER A 3 4.05 -48.91 11.35
C SER A 3 4.23 -47.59 12.10
N GLN A 4 5.42 -47.02 11.98
CA GLN A 4 5.71 -45.65 12.41
C GLN A 4 4.93 -44.68 11.52
N VAL A 5 3.94 -44.03 12.12
CA VAL A 5 3.26 -42.87 11.53
C VAL A 5 4.23 -41.69 11.54
N SER A 6 4.63 -41.26 10.35
CA SER A 6 5.45 -40.08 10.11
C SER A 6 4.73 -38.82 10.63
N LYS A 7 5.32 -38.17 11.63
CA LYS A 7 4.88 -36.84 12.09
C LYS A 7 5.22 -35.82 11.01
N ALA A 8 4.20 -35.36 10.29
CA ALA A 8 4.30 -34.20 9.42
C ALA A 8 4.74 -32.97 10.25
N HIS A 9 5.88 -32.39 9.89
CA HIS A 9 6.31 -31.10 10.42
C HIS A 9 5.32 -30.02 9.99
N LYS A 10 4.49 -29.54 10.93
CA LYS A 10 3.79 -28.26 10.77
C LYS A 10 4.85 -27.16 10.79
N ASN A 11 5.14 -26.58 9.63
CA ASN A 11 5.87 -25.31 9.56
C ASN A 11 5.01 -24.25 10.26
N ASN A 12 5.39 -23.89 11.49
CA ASN A 12 4.85 -22.74 12.20
C ASN A 12 5.42 -21.46 11.56
N GLU A 13 4.93 -21.10 10.38
CA GLU A 13 5.14 -19.75 9.85
C GLU A 13 4.33 -18.75 10.69
N PRO A 14 4.90 -17.59 11.05
CA PRO A 14 4.18 -16.57 11.79
C PRO A 14 2.97 -16.09 10.98
N PRO A 15 1.84 -15.78 11.63
CA PRO A 15 0.64 -15.31 10.93
C PRO A 15 0.97 -14.07 10.10
N THR A 16 0.46 -14.05 8.87
CA THR A 16 0.65 -12.99 7.88
C THR A 16 -0.62 -12.14 7.81
N ARG A 17 -0.56 -11.00 7.11
CA ARG A 17 -1.74 -10.16 6.87
C ARG A 17 -2.88 -10.94 6.24
N ILE A 18 -2.51 -11.83 5.33
CA ILE A 18 -3.42 -12.71 4.61
C ILE A 18 -4.27 -13.57 5.57
N SER A 19 -3.71 -14.04 6.69
CA SER A 19 -4.41 -15.00 7.57
C SER A 19 -5.31 -14.38 8.64
N GLY A 20 -5.18 -13.07 8.94
CA GLY A 20 -5.83 -12.45 10.10
C GLY A 20 -7.09 -11.61 9.85
N ASN A 21 -7.45 -11.31 8.59
CA ASN A 21 -8.56 -10.39 8.27
C ASN A 21 -9.98 -11.02 8.33
N LYS A 22 -10.20 -12.00 9.21
CA LYS A 22 -11.42 -12.84 9.22
C LYS A 22 -12.52 -12.42 10.21
N ASN A 23 -12.31 -11.37 11.01
CA ASN A 23 -13.15 -11.13 12.19
C ASN A 23 -14.29 -10.11 12.02
N VAL A 24 -14.49 -9.52 10.83
CA VAL A 24 -15.61 -8.59 10.58
C VAL A 24 -16.78 -9.36 9.97
N GLU A 25 -17.94 -9.40 10.61
CA GLU A 25 -19.14 -9.99 10.02
C GLU A 25 -19.62 -9.09 8.87
N ILE A 26 -19.82 -9.66 7.68
CA ILE A 26 -20.24 -8.93 6.49
C ILE A 26 -21.65 -9.40 6.14
N VAL A 27 -22.62 -8.51 6.33
CA VAL A 27 -24.01 -8.77 5.91
C VAL A 27 -24.07 -8.74 4.39
N ILE A 28 -24.55 -9.84 3.80
CA ILE A 28 -24.74 -10.01 2.36
C ILE A 28 -26.15 -9.51 1.99
N GLU A 29 -26.24 -8.75 0.91
CA GLU A 29 -27.51 -8.20 0.42
C GLU A 29 -28.31 -9.26 -0.35
N GLU A 30 -29.63 -9.36 -0.09
CA GLU A 30 -30.50 -10.44 -0.61
C GLU A 30 -30.57 -10.51 -2.14
N ASP A 31 -30.53 -9.36 -2.82
CA ASP A 31 -30.61 -9.25 -4.30
C ASP A 31 -29.24 -9.10 -4.99
N ALA A 32 -28.14 -9.34 -4.26
CA ALA A 32 -26.81 -9.02 -4.77
C ALA A 32 -26.46 -9.78 -6.06
N GLU A 33 -26.85 -11.06 -6.17
CA GLU A 33 -26.53 -11.90 -7.33
C GLU A 33 -27.16 -11.36 -8.63
N ASN A 34 -28.42 -10.92 -8.56
CA ASN A 34 -29.13 -10.35 -9.71
C ASN A 34 -28.45 -9.05 -10.16
N LEU A 35 -28.13 -8.16 -9.22
CA LEU A 35 -27.46 -6.89 -9.51
C LEU A 35 -26.04 -7.10 -10.06
N ILE A 36 -25.31 -8.11 -9.57
CA ILE A 36 -23.97 -8.47 -10.06
C ILE A 36 -24.05 -9.07 -11.48
N ALA A 37 -25.12 -9.79 -11.83
CA ALA A 37 -25.29 -10.30 -13.18
C ALA A 37 -25.35 -9.15 -14.22
N SER A 38 -26.02 -8.04 -13.89
CA SER A 38 -26.04 -6.84 -14.73
C SER A 38 -24.65 -6.27 -14.97
N LEU A 39 -23.76 -6.27 -13.96
CA LEU A 39 -22.36 -5.82 -14.14
C LEU A 39 -21.55 -6.66 -15.15
N LYS A 40 -22.01 -7.88 -15.48
CA LYS A 40 -21.31 -8.80 -16.39
C LYS A 40 -21.92 -8.84 -17.79
N HIS A 41 -23.23 -8.62 -17.90
CA HIS A 41 -23.99 -8.92 -19.11
C HIS A 41 -24.64 -7.70 -19.75
N GLU A 42 -24.67 -6.56 -19.05
CA GLU A 42 -25.29 -5.33 -19.55
C GLU A 42 -24.25 -4.24 -19.84
N GLU A 43 -24.55 -3.37 -20.80
CA GLU A 43 -23.79 -2.13 -21.02
C GLU A 43 -24.30 -1.06 -20.05
N LEU A 44 -23.47 -0.72 -19.05
CA LEU A 44 -23.85 0.18 -17.97
C LEU A 44 -23.09 1.49 -18.03
N THR A 45 -23.74 2.58 -17.62
CA THR A 45 -23.06 3.85 -17.40
C THR A 45 -22.28 3.81 -16.09
N TRP A 46 -21.29 4.69 -15.93
CA TRP A 46 -20.51 4.74 -14.67
C TRP A 46 -21.36 4.97 -13.41
N PRO A 47 -22.36 5.90 -13.41
CA PRO A 47 -23.29 6.02 -12.29
C PRO A 47 -24.03 4.72 -11.94
N ASP A 48 -24.44 3.95 -12.94
CA ASP A 48 -25.13 2.66 -12.71
C ASP A 48 -24.17 1.64 -12.09
N ILE A 49 -22.93 1.59 -12.58
CA ILE A 49 -21.87 0.74 -12.01
C ILE A 49 -21.65 1.12 -10.55
N GLU A 50 -21.43 2.40 -10.22
CA GLU A 50 -21.23 2.86 -8.83
C GLU A 50 -22.42 2.53 -7.93
N MET A 51 -23.65 2.74 -8.42
CA MET A 51 -24.87 2.42 -7.67
C MET A 51 -24.96 0.93 -7.36
N ILE A 52 -24.81 0.08 -8.39
CA ILE A 52 -24.83 -1.37 -8.22
C ILE A 52 -23.69 -1.81 -7.29
N TRP A 53 -22.51 -1.22 -7.45
CA TRP A 53 -21.35 -1.53 -6.62
C TRP A 53 -21.63 -1.30 -5.15
N ALA A 54 -22.18 -0.13 -4.80
CA ALA A 54 -22.54 0.23 -3.44
C ALA A 54 -23.64 -0.66 -2.84
N LYS A 55 -24.58 -1.15 -3.66
CA LYS A 55 -25.65 -2.07 -3.23
C LYS A 55 -25.20 -3.52 -3.06
N THR A 56 -24.00 -3.87 -3.53
CA THR A 56 -23.50 -5.26 -3.59
C THR A 56 -22.19 -5.45 -2.81
N THR A 57 -21.81 -4.45 -2.00
CA THR A 57 -20.53 -4.45 -1.30
C THR A 57 -20.40 -5.61 -0.33
N GLY A 58 -21.45 -5.98 0.39
CA GLY A 58 -21.43 -7.11 1.32
C GLY A 58 -21.12 -8.43 0.64
N TYR A 59 -21.87 -8.76 -0.42
CA TYR A 59 -21.62 -9.94 -1.25
C TYR A 59 -20.17 -9.98 -1.78
N ARG A 60 -19.73 -8.90 -2.41
CA ARG A 60 -18.41 -8.84 -3.05
C ARG A 60 -17.28 -8.94 -2.05
N LEU A 61 -17.34 -8.22 -0.93
CA LEU A 61 -16.31 -8.30 0.10
C LEU A 61 -16.25 -9.69 0.73
N ASN A 62 -17.40 -10.33 0.96
CA ASN A 62 -17.42 -11.70 1.42
C ASN A 62 -16.75 -12.66 0.43
N HIS A 63 -17.01 -12.49 -0.87
CA HIS A 63 -16.39 -13.28 -1.94
C HIS A 63 -14.87 -13.05 -2.03
N LEU A 64 -14.41 -11.80 -1.98
CA LEU A 64 -12.96 -11.47 -1.96
C LEU A 64 -12.26 -12.15 -0.78
N ARG A 65 -12.90 -12.16 0.40
CA ARG A 65 -12.37 -12.75 1.62
C ARG A 65 -12.38 -14.28 1.62
N SER A 66 -13.44 -14.92 1.10
CA SER A 66 -13.57 -16.38 1.11
C SER A 66 -12.56 -17.05 0.19
N THR A 67 -12.21 -16.39 -0.91
CA THR A 67 -11.46 -17.02 -2.01
C THR A 67 -9.96 -16.72 -1.95
N ASN A 68 -9.52 -15.74 -1.15
CA ASN A 68 -8.11 -15.31 -1.05
C ASN A 68 -7.46 -15.10 -2.44
N PHE A 69 -8.17 -14.37 -3.31
CA PHE A 69 -7.70 -14.12 -4.67
C PHE A 69 -6.32 -13.48 -4.69
N SER A 70 -5.47 -13.94 -5.60
CA SER A 70 -4.31 -13.16 -6.05
C SER A 70 -4.79 -11.88 -6.75
N PRO A 71 -3.94 -10.83 -6.82
CA PRO A 71 -4.25 -9.62 -7.61
C PRO A 71 -4.78 -9.95 -9.02
N SER A 72 -4.11 -10.87 -9.72
CA SER A 72 -4.50 -11.26 -11.09
C SER A 72 -5.88 -11.92 -11.20
N GLU A 73 -6.33 -12.61 -10.15
CA GLU A 73 -7.66 -13.22 -10.11
C GLU A 73 -8.75 -12.20 -9.79
N ILE A 74 -8.44 -11.21 -8.93
CA ILE A 74 -9.35 -10.08 -8.67
C ILE A 74 -9.74 -9.42 -9.99
N HIS A 75 -8.82 -9.29 -10.93
CA HIS A 75 -9.08 -8.59 -12.20
C HIS A 75 -10.00 -9.38 -13.12
N LYS A 76 -9.87 -10.70 -13.11
CA LYS A 76 -10.74 -11.59 -13.89
C LYS A 76 -12.14 -11.65 -13.29
N THR A 77 -12.25 -11.64 -11.97
CA THR A 77 -13.54 -11.76 -11.27
C THR A 77 -14.28 -10.42 -11.18
N TRP A 78 -13.55 -9.33 -10.96
CA TRP A 78 -14.07 -7.99 -10.72
C TRP A 78 -13.37 -6.95 -11.61
N PRO A 79 -13.49 -7.06 -12.95
CA PRO A 79 -12.81 -6.18 -13.90
C PRO A 79 -13.18 -4.70 -13.75
N GLN A 80 -14.31 -4.39 -13.11
CA GLN A 80 -14.75 -3.02 -12.83
C GLN A 80 -13.72 -2.25 -11.99
N TYR A 81 -12.97 -2.93 -11.11
CA TYR A 81 -11.87 -2.31 -10.39
C TYR A 81 -10.79 -1.76 -11.32
N MET A 82 -10.56 -2.39 -12.48
CA MET A 82 -9.49 -2.01 -13.42
C MET A 82 -9.88 -0.91 -14.39
N GLN A 83 -11.13 -0.45 -14.34
CA GLN A 83 -11.56 0.68 -15.15
C GLN A 83 -10.88 1.98 -14.68
N PRO A 84 -10.78 3.02 -15.52
CA PRO A 84 -10.14 4.29 -15.14
C PRO A 84 -10.67 4.92 -13.85
N LEU A 85 -11.95 4.71 -13.54
CA LEU A 85 -12.61 5.19 -12.32
C LEU A 85 -12.73 4.12 -11.21
N GLY A 86 -12.17 2.93 -11.41
CA GLY A 86 -12.24 1.80 -10.48
C GLY A 86 -11.63 2.08 -9.10
N TYR A 87 -10.76 3.09 -8.98
CA TYR A 87 -10.31 3.60 -7.68
C TYR A 87 -11.47 4.09 -6.78
N LYS A 88 -12.59 4.57 -7.36
CA LYS A 88 -13.78 4.94 -6.58
C LYS A 88 -14.50 3.72 -6.01
N LEU A 89 -14.48 2.61 -6.74
CA LEU A 89 -15.03 1.34 -6.31
C LEU A 89 -14.21 0.76 -5.14
N ILE A 90 -12.88 0.92 -5.18
CA ILE A 90 -11.99 0.62 -4.06
C ILE A 90 -12.36 1.45 -2.83
N ASP A 91 -12.67 2.73 -3.00
CA ASP A 91 -13.08 3.61 -1.90
C ASP A 91 -14.42 3.21 -1.27
N ILE A 92 -15.41 2.83 -2.09
CA ILE A 92 -16.71 2.30 -1.62
C ILE A 92 -16.49 1.06 -0.73
N ASP A 93 -15.71 0.11 -1.22
CA ASP A 93 -15.52 -1.17 -0.53
C ASP A 93 -14.64 -1.03 0.71
N PHE A 94 -13.61 -0.19 0.66
CA PHE A 94 -12.78 0.12 1.82
C PHE A 94 -13.60 0.76 2.95
N LYS A 95 -14.50 1.70 2.63
CA LYS A 95 -15.39 2.33 3.62
C LYS A 95 -16.32 1.34 4.30
N ARG A 96 -16.80 0.32 3.57
CA ARG A 96 -17.61 -0.75 4.17
C ARG A 96 -16.80 -1.67 5.08
N LEU A 97 -15.53 -1.95 4.74
CA LEU A 97 -14.64 -2.75 5.59
C LEU A 97 -14.19 -2.01 6.85
N HIS A 98 -14.04 -0.70 6.76
CA HIS A 98 -13.51 0.14 7.82
C HIS A 98 -14.49 1.28 8.13
N GLU A 99 -15.42 1.02 9.07
CA GLU A 99 -16.42 2.01 9.46
C GLU A 99 -15.84 3.21 10.24
N LYS A 100 -14.68 3.02 10.88
CA LYS A 100 -14.00 4.03 11.70
C LYS A 100 -12.52 4.12 11.32
N TYR A 101 -12.21 5.06 10.44
CA TYR A 101 -10.84 5.50 10.18
C TYR A 101 -10.82 7.02 10.05
N ASP A 102 -9.69 7.64 10.39
CA ASP A 102 -9.52 9.08 10.22
C ASP A 102 -9.28 9.39 8.74
N ASP A 103 -9.83 10.51 8.25
CA ASP A 103 -9.51 10.98 6.90
C ASP A 103 -8.01 11.30 6.81
N LEU A 104 -7.30 10.55 5.96
CA LEU A 104 -5.84 10.65 5.85
C LEU A 104 -5.40 12.07 5.52
N LEU A 105 -6.12 12.78 4.63
CA LEU A 105 -5.75 14.14 4.25
C LEU A 105 -5.82 15.08 5.44
N SER A 106 -6.95 15.09 6.13
CA SER A 106 -7.16 15.94 7.30
C SER A 106 -6.13 15.65 8.40
N SER A 107 -5.80 14.37 8.63
CA SER A 107 -4.79 13.96 9.62
C SER A 107 -3.37 14.34 9.18
N TYR A 108 -3.06 14.18 7.90
CA TYR A 108 -1.78 14.57 7.31
C TYR A 108 -1.57 16.08 7.41
N ASP A 109 -2.53 16.90 6.99
CA ASP A 109 -2.41 18.36 7.01
C ASP A 109 -2.19 18.90 8.43
N LYS A 110 -2.92 18.37 9.42
CA LYS A 110 -2.77 18.74 10.84
C LYS A 110 -1.39 18.38 11.40
N SER A 111 -0.83 17.25 10.98
CA SER A 111 0.44 16.73 11.50
C SER A 111 1.66 17.13 10.67
N TYR A 112 1.46 17.71 9.49
CA TYR A 112 2.50 17.98 8.49
C TYR A 112 3.68 18.75 9.06
N LEU A 113 3.44 19.91 9.71
CA LEU A 113 4.53 20.75 10.23
C LEU A 113 5.36 20.02 11.28
N LYS A 114 4.69 19.29 12.19
CA LYS A 114 5.36 18.51 13.24
C LYS A 114 6.14 17.34 12.65
N LEU A 115 5.58 16.67 11.65
CA LEU A 115 6.25 15.58 10.93
C LEU A 115 7.52 16.09 10.23
N VAL A 116 7.45 17.23 9.55
CA VAL A 116 8.61 17.87 8.90
C VAL A 116 9.68 18.24 9.93
N GLN A 117 9.29 18.79 11.09
CA GLN A 117 10.22 19.10 12.18
C GLN A 117 10.98 17.85 12.65
N ILE A 118 10.25 16.77 12.95
CA ILE A 118 10.84 15.49 13.39
C ILE A 118 11.79 14.94 12.33
N ILE A 119 11.39 14.99 11.05
CA ILE A 119 12.19 14.56 9.91
C ILE A 119 13.50 15.36 9.84
N ASP A 120 13.44 16.68 9.97
CA ASP A 120 14.61 17.55 9.92
C ASP A 120 15.60 17.26 11.06
N GLU A 121 15.08 17.11 12.28
CA GLU A 121 15.90 16.87 13.47
C GLU A 121 16.60 15.51 13.45
N ARG A 122 15.92 14.46 12.96
CA ARG A 122 16.34 13.06 13.16
C ARG A 122 17.01 12.41 11.96
N ILE A 123 16.66 12.78 10.73
CA ILE A 123 17.29 12.17 9.55
C ILE A 123 18.73 12.64 9.46
N LYS A 124 19.67 11.70 9.30
CA LYS A 124 21.10 11.97 9.09
C LYS A 124 21.65 11.44 7.78
N ASP A 125 20.86 10.64 7.05
CA ASP A 125 21.26 10.11 5.75
C ASP A 125 21.57 11.26 4.76
N PRO A 126 22.78 11.33 4.17
CA PRO A 126 23.19 12.45 3.34
C PRO A 126 22.31 12.67 2.11
N SER A 127 21.80 11.59 1.49
CA SER A 127 20.95 11.68 0.31
C SER A 127 19.59 12.28 0.67
N CYS A 128 18.99 11.81 1.77
CA CYS A 128 17.73 12.34 2.28
C CYS A 128 17.87 13.80 2.73
N ARG A 129 18.95 14.15 3.44
CA ARG A 129 19.26 15.53 3.88
C ARG A 129 19.34 16.48 2.70
N LYS A 130 20.08 16.11 1.65
CA LYS A 130 20.22 16.94 0.44
C LYS A 130 18.87 17.25 -0.21
N ILE A 131 17.98 16.27 -0.31
CA ILE A 131 16.64 16.43 -0.88
C ILE A 131 15.77 17.31 0.02
N LEU A 132 15.79 17.08 1.33
CA LEU A 132 15.04 17.87 2.31
C LEU A 132 15.47 19.35 2.31
N GLU A 133 16.78 19.61 2.30
CA GLU A 133 17.32 20.97 2.23
C GLU A 133 16.95 21.67 0.92
N SER A 134 16.92 20.95 -0.20
CA SER A 134 16.45 21.49 -1.48
C SER A 134 14.99 21.92 -1.41
N MET A 135 14.14 21.12 -0.76
CA MET A 135 12.73 21.47 -0.54
C MET A 135 12.60 22.72 0.35
N MET A 136 13.33 22.77 1.48
CA MET A 136 13.28 23.89 2.43
C MET A 136 13.77 25.21 1.82
N LYS A 137 14.72 25.17 0.90
CA LYS A 137 15.22 26.35 0.18
C LYS A 137 14.30 26.82 -0.95
N THR A 138 13.33 26.02 -1.36
CA THR A 138 12.42 26.35 -2.47
C THR A 138 11.27 27.22 -1.96
N ASN A 139 11.33 28.52 -2.23
CA ASN A 139 10.24 29.45 -1.92
C ASN A 139 8.96 29.07 -2.69
N ASN A 140 7.81 29.11 -2.01
CA ASN A 140 6.50 28.84 -2.59
C ASN A 140 6.42 27.49 -3.35
N ALA A 141 7.13 26.46 -2.86
CA ALA A 141 7.04 25.12 -3.43
C ALA A 141 5.59 24.60 -3.47
N PRO A 142 5.13 24.02 -4.59
CA PRO A 142 3.82 23.40 -4.68
C PRO A 142 3.63 22.29 -3.66
N GLU A 143 2.37 22.01 -3.30
CA GLU A 143 2.04 21.00 -2.28
C GLU A 143 2.59 19.61 -2.63
N ASN A 144 2.43 19.16 -3.89
CA ASN A 144 2.97 17.88 -4.35
C ASN A 144 4.50 17.78 -4.26
N HIS A 145 5.23 18.88 -4.47
CA HIS A 145 6.68 18.90 -4.26
C HIS A 145 6.97 18.61 -2.78
N LYS A 146 6.40 19.41 -1.88
CA LYS A 146 6.59 19.28 -0.43
C LYS A 146 6.24 17.87 0.07
N ASN A 147 5.07 17.38 -0.32
CA ASN A 147 4.54 16.10 0.14
C ASN A 147 5.34 14.92 -0.43
N ALA A 148 5.75 14.98 -1.71
CA ALA A 148 6.60 13.94 -2.30
C ALA A 148 7.96 13.85 -1.62
N VAL A 149 8.57 14.99 -1.27
CA VAL A 149 9.81 15.01 -0.50
C VAL A 149 9.62 14.37 0.86
N VAL A 150 8.61 14.78 1.63
CA VAL A 150 8.33 14.22 2.96
C VAL A 150 8.15 12.71 2.89
N LEU A 151 7.32 12.21 1.97
CA LEU A 151 7.09 10.78 1.78
C LEU A 151 8.37 10.04 1.34
N TYR A 152 9.22 10.65 0.52
CA TYR A 152 10.45 10.02 0.06
C TYR A 152 11.54 9.96 1.16
N VAL A 153 11.68 11.03 1.95
CA VAL A 153 12.72 11.08 2.98
C VAL A 153 12.33 10.37 4.27
N ILE A 154 11.03 10.14 4.55
CA ILE A 154 10.60 9.45 5.78
C ILE A 154 11.23 8.05 5.94
N HIS A 155 11.67 7.43 4.84
CA HIS A 155 12.42 6.18 4.85
C HIS A 155 13.79 6.29 5.56
N GLY A 156 14.38 7.49 5.64
CA GLY A 156 15.57 7.78 6.45
C GLY A 156 15.27 7.91 7.95
N LEU A 157 14.01 8.17 8.32
CA LEU A 157 13.54 8.10 9.72
C LEU A 157 13.24 6.64 10.09
N PHE A 158 12.50 5.94 9.23
CA PHE A 158 12.14 4.52 9.41
C PHE A 158 13.04 3.59 8.61
N VAL A 159 14.34 3.60 8.95
CA VAL A 159 15.35 2.77 8.27
C VAL A 159 14.93 1.29 8.28
N PRO A 160 15.02 0.57 7.15
CA PRO A 160 14.68 -0.85 7.10
C PRO A 160 15.55 -1.66 8.05
N THR A 161 14.92 -2.32 9.02
CA THR A 161 15.59 -3.21 9.98
C THR A 161 15.32 -4.69 9.69
N THR A 162 14.34 -4.97 8.84
CA THR A 162 13.99 -6.31 8.35
C THR A 162 15.12 -6.88 7.49
N LYS A 163 15.27 -8.20 7.55
CA LYS A 163 16.26 -8.94 6.76
C LYS A 163 15.58 -10.08 6.04
N LYS A 164 15.94 -10.31 4.77
CA LYS A 164 15.50 -11.49 4.02
C LYS A 164 16.54 -12.59 4.20
N ALA A 165 16.12 -13.73 4.77
CA ALA A 165 16.98 -14.90 4.85
C ALA A 165 17.08 -15.57 3.48
N PHE A 166 18.27 -16.03 3.11
CA PHE A 166 18.49 -16.87 1.93
C PHE A 166 19.61 -17.88 2.23
N THR A 167 19.70 -18.90 1.41
CA THR A 167 20.78 -19.90 1.52
C THR A 167 21.77 -19.66 0.39
N ASP A 168 23.05 -19.52 0.70
CA ASP A 168 24.10 -19.37 -0.32
C ASP A 168 24.32 -20.70 -1.08
N LEU A 169 25.15 -20.66 -2.12
CA LEU A 169 25.52 -21.85 -2.91
C LEU A 169 26.21 -22.94 -2.07
N ASN A 170 26.70 -22.62 -0.87
CA ASN A 170 27.37 -23.54 0.05
C ASN A 170 26.44 -24.05 1.16
N GLY A 171 25.13 -23.79 1.08
CA GLY A 171 24.17 -24.20 2.11
C GLY A 171 24.15 -23.33 3.37
N ARG A 172 24.87 -22.21 3.40
CA ARG A 172 24.93 -21.31 4.56
C ARG A 172 23.76 -20.34 4.56
N LYS A 173 23.14 -20.18 5.73
CA LYS A 173 22.07 -19.19 5.94
C LYS A 173 22.66 -17.78 5.98
N CYS A 174 22.34 -16.99 4.98
CA CYS A 174 22.71 -15.59 4.84
C CYS A 174 21.48 -14.69 5.05
N PHE A 175 21.75 -13.41 5.28
CA PHE A 175 20.70 -12.40 5.47
C PHE A 175 21.00 -11.19 4.60
N HIS A 176 20.07 -10.86 3.72
CA HIS A 176 20.12 -9.62 2.97
C HIS A 176 19.50 -8.50 3.82
N LYS A 177 20.27 -7.43 4.05
CA LYS A 177 19.81 -6.20 4.71
C LYS A 177 19.35 -5.22 3.63
N PHE A 178 18.19 -4.61 3.86
CA PHE A 178 17.67 -3.59 2.96
C PHE A 178 18.21 -2.22 3.29
N SER A 179 18.48 -1.42 2.26
CA SER A 179 18.89 -0.03 2.36
C SER A 179 17.69 0.91 2.38
N ILE A 180 17.91 2.18 2.77
CA ILE A 180 16.89 3.24 2.63
C ILE A 180 16.38 3.33 1.18
N LYS A 181 17.27 3.13 0.20
CA LYS A 181 16.91 3.18 -1.22
C LYS A 181 16.02 2.01 -1.65
N ASP A 182 16.24 0.82 -1.11
CA ASP A 182 15.35 -0.33 -1.35
C ASP A 182 13.94 -0.06 -0.79
N SER A 183 13.87 0.56 0.39
CA SER A 183 12.62 1.02 0.99
C SER A 183 11.89 2.02 0.09
N GLN A 184 12.60 3.05 -0.37
CA GLN A 184 12.04 4.08 -1.25
C GLN A 184 11.53 3.46 -2.55
N ASN A 185 12.31 2.58 -3.18
CA ASN A 185 12.00 2.00 -4.49
C ASN A 185 10.79 1.03 -4.46
N THR A 186 10.49 0.41 -3.32
CA THR A 186 9.29 -0.43 -3.16
C THR A 186 8.04 0.39 -2.81
N PHE A 187 8.22 1.54 -2.16
CA PHE A 187 7.13 2.45 -1.81
C PHE A 187 6.71 3.34 -2.98
N MET A 188 7.68 3.85 -3.74
CA MET A 188 7.47 4.78 -4.85
C MET A 188 8.47 4.55 -5.97
N ILE A 189 7.98 4.36 -7.19
CA ILE A 189 8.78 4.36 -8.41
C ILE A 189 8.82 5.79 -8.93
N VAL A 190 10.02 6.34 -9.07
CA VAL A 190 10.25 7.69 -9.57
C VAL A 190 11.12 7.60 -10.81
N ALA A 191 10.66 8.18 -11.90
CA ALA A 191 11.43 8.27 -13.13
C ALA A 191 11.09 9.56 -13.88
N ASN A 192 12.02 10.07 -14.70
CA ASN A 192 11.85 11.38 -15.33
C ASN A 192 10.73 11.36 -16.37
N THR A 193 10.48 10.21 -17.00
CA THR A 193 9.50 10.03 -18.07
C THR A 193 8.57 8.84 -17.80
N ALA A 194 7.38 8.87 -18.41
CA ALA A 194 6.46 7.74 -18.35
C ALA A 194 7.06 6.46 -18.98
N ILE A 195 7.90 6.61 -20.01
CA ILE A 195 8.59 5.48 -20.66
C ILE A 195 9.50 4.76 -19.65
N GLU A 196 10.32 5.52 -18.91
CA GLU A 196 11.18 4.95 -17.88
C GLU A 196 10.38 4.25 -16.77
N VAL A 197 9.21 4.77 -16.38
CA VAL A 197 8.33 4.09 -15.42
C VAL A 197 7.87 2.73 -15.97
N GLU A 198 7.44 2.65 -17.23
CA GLU A 198 7.06 1.38 -17.86
C GLU A 198 8.23 0.40 -17.97
N GLU A 199 9.43 0.88 -18.28
CA GLU A 199 10.64 0.05 -18.32
C GLU A 199 10.97 -0.56 -16.96
N ILE A 200 10.91 0.24 -15.88
CA ILE A 200 11.12 -0.24 -14.51
C ILE A 200 10.06 -1.30 -14.16
N LEU A 201 8.79 -1.05 -14.48
CA LEU A 201 7.72 -2.02 -14.24
C LEU A 201 7.94 -3.31 -15.04
N LYS A 202 8.35 -3.22 -16.30
CA LYS A 202 8.63 -4.37 -17.16
C LYS A 202 9.79 -5.22 -16.61
N ILE A 203 10.87 -4.57 -16.16
CA ILE A 203 12.00 -5.26 -15.52
C ILE A 203 11.53 -6.01 -14.28
N ARG A 204 10.78 -5.35 -13.38
CA ARG A 204 10.27 -5.97 -12.15
C ARG A 204 9.31 -7.13 -12.43
N LYS A 205 8.49 -7.05 -13.49
CA LYS A 205 7.61 -8.17 -13.91
C LYS A 205 8.41 -9.40 -14.33
N ASN A 206 9.56 -9.21 -14.99
CA ASN A 206 10.41 -10.32 -15.44
C ASN A 206 11.03 -11.12 -14.28
N ASP A 207 11.15 -10.51 -13.09
CA ASP A 207 11.66 -11.18 -11.89
C ASP A 207 10.66 -12.22 -11.32
N LYS A 208 9.47 -12.37 -11.92
CA LYS A 208 8.37 -13.27 -11.50
C LYS A 208 7.89 -13.06 -10.07
N ILE A 209 8.23 -11.91 -9.47
CA ILE A 209 7.71 -11.47 -8.18
C ILE A 209 6.58 -10.48 -8.47
N PRO A 210 5.37 -10.71 -7.94
CA PRO A 210 4.28 -9.75 -8.10
C PRO A 210 4.69 -8.36 -7.60
N ILE A 211 4.50 -7.35 -8.44
CA ILE A 211 4.72 -5.96 -8.05
C ILE A 211 3.58 -5.56 -7.13
N GLN A 212 3.89 -5.34 -5.86
CA GLN A 212 2.93 -4.86 -4.87
C GLN A 212 2.46 -3.43 -5.23
N PRO A 213 1.28 -3.00 -4.74
CA PRO A 213 0.79 -1.65 -4.96
C PRO A 213 1.84 -0.59 -4.59
N CYS A 214 2.08 0.38 -5.46
CA CYS A 214 3.05 1.43 -5.17
C CYS A 214 2.69 2.74 -5.85
N LEU A 215 3.28 3.82 -5.36
CA LEU A 215 3.18 5.12 -5.99
C LEU A 215 4.06 5.15 -7.24
N LEU A 216 3.56 5.72 -8.34
CA LEU A 216 4.36 6.04 -9.52
C LEU A 216 4.43 7.56 -9.64
N VAL A 217 5.63 8.09 -9.81
CA VAL A 217 5.89 9.51 -10.01
C VAL A 217 6.70 9.70 -11.29
N VAL A 218 6.11 10.40 -12.26
CA VAL A 218 6.81 10.87 -13.45
C VAL A 218 7.39 12.25 -13.15
N GLY A 219 8.64 12.49 -13.53
CA GLY A 219 9.44 13.66 -13.19
C GLY A 219 10.42 13.35 -12.07
N THR A 220 10.60 14.29 -11.15
CA THR A 220 11.48 14.09 -9.99
C THR A 220 10.70 14.25 -8.69
N ILE A 221 11.25 13.78 -7.57
CA ILE A 221 10.65 14.01 -6.25
C ILE A 221 10.44 15.51 -5.96
N LEU A 222 11.35 16.37 -6.43
CA LEU A 222 11.26 17.83 -6.25
C LEU A 222 10.29 18.48 -7.26
N LYS A 223 9.97 17.80 -8.36
CA LYS A 223 9.06 18.30 -9.39
C LYS A 223 8.24 17.14 -9.98
N PRO A 224 7.26 16.61 -9.23
CA PRO A 224 6.34 15.61 -9.74
C PRO A 224 5.50 16.21 -10.87
N SER A 225 5.46 15.56 -12.03
CA SER A 225 4.68 15.98 -13.20
C SER A 225 3.42 15.14 -13.38
N GLN A 226 3.48 13.85 -13.02
CA GLN A 226 2.34 12.95 -12.98
C GLN A 226 2.48 12.05 -11.76
N ILE A 227 1.36 11.82 -11.08
CA ILE A 227 1.28 10.96 -9.90
C ILE A 227 0.24 9.89 -10.17
N MET A 228 0.60 8.63 -9.95
CA MET A 228 -0.29 7.50 -10.14
C MET A 228 -0.14 6.48 -9.01
N VAL A 229 -1.11 5.58 -8.90
CA VAL A 229 -1.02 4.37 -8.11
C VAL A 229 -1.02 3.18 -9.05
N TYR A 230 0.00 2.33 -8.95
CA TYR A 230 0.05 1.06 -9.65
C TYR A 230 -0.67 -0.01 -8.86
N PHE A 231 -1.55 -0.76 -9.52
CA PHE A 231 -2.12 -2.00 -8.98
C PHE A 231 -2.38 -2.99 -10.10
N ASP A 232 -1.54 -4.02 -10.16
CA ASP A 232 -1.64 -5.18 -11.06
C ASP A 232 -2.02 -4.80 -12.51
N GLU A 233 -1.11 -4.04 -13.14
CA GLU A 233 -1.23 -3.49 -14.51
C GLU A 233 -2.08 -2.23 -14.65
N SER A 234 -3.01 -1.97 -13.73
CA SER A 234 -3.76 -0.71 -13.69
C SER A 234 -2.95 0.43 -13.09
N LYS A 235 -3.18 1.64 -13.63
CA LYS A 235 -2.55 2.88 -13.19
C LYS A 235 -3.62 3.95 -12.98
N TYR A 236 -3.92 4.28 -11.74
CA TYR A 236 -4.89 5.33 -11.42
C TYR A 236 -4.18 6.67 -11.25
N VAL A 237 -4.62 7.70 -11.99
CA VAL A 237 -3.99 9.03 -11.98
C VAL A 237 -4.59 9.90 -10.87
N PHE A 238 -3.73 10.61 -10.15
CA PHE A 238 -4.13 11.52 -9.07
C PHE A 238 -3.48 12.90 -9.20
N PHE A 239 -4.20 13.93 -8.77
CA PHE A 239 -3.69 15.29 -8.67
C PHE A 239 -2.89 15.55 -7.39
N SER A 240 -3.14 14.78 -6.33
CA SER A 240 -2.46 14.92 -5.03
C SER A 240 -1.74 13.62 -4.69
N ILE A 241 -0.47 13.71 -4.31
CA ILE A 241 0.30 12.55 -3.87
C ILE A 241 -0.21 11.96 -2.56
N ILE A 242 -0.87 12.77 -1.72
CA ILE A 242 -1.49 12.32 -0.48
C ILE A 242 -2.77 11.51 -0.79
N LYS A 243 -3.55 11.93 -1.80
CA LYS A 243 -4.67 11.10 -2.30
C LYS A 243 -4.20 9.81 -2.96
N ALA A 244 -3.07 9.84 -3.68
CA ALA A 244 -2.47 8.63 -4.23
C ALA A 244 -1.99 7.68 -3.12
N LEU A 245 -1.39 8.22 -2.05
CA LEU A 245 -0.99 7.44 -0.87
C LEU A 245 -2.20 6.78 -0.20
N ASP A 246 -3.28 7.54 0.02
CA ASP A 246 -4.53 7.04 0.58
C ASP A 246 -5.08 5.88 -0.26
N MET A 247 -5.16 6.05 -1.58
CA MET A 247 -5.63 4.98 -2.47
C MET A 247 -4.71 3.75 -2.42
N CYS A 248 -3.40 3.95 -2.47
CA CYS A 248 -2.44 2.84 -2.41
C CYS A 248 -2.59 2.04 -1.10
N PHE A 249 -2.78 2.73 0.02
CA PHE A 249 -3.06 2.10 1.30
C PHE A 249 -4.38 1.32 1.30
N LYS A 250 -5.45 1.88 0.75
CA LYS A 250 -6.76 1.22 0.65
C LYS A 250 -6.69 -0.06 -0.16
N ILE A 251 -5.95 -0.09 -1.27
CA ILE A 251 -5.73 -1.28 -2.09
C ILE A 251 -5.09 -2.41 -1.26
N TYR A 252 -4.08 -2.09 -0.45
CA TYR A 252 -3.44 -3.08 0.43
C TYR A 252 -4.42 -3.71 1.42
N HIS A 253 -5.30 -2.92 2.03
CA HIS A 253 -6.25 -3.39 3.03
C HIS A 253 -7.44 -4.11 2.41
N LEU A 254 -8.01 -3.56 1.34
CA LEU A 254 -9.17 -4.13 0.66
C LEU A 254 -8.86 -5.53 0.11
N PHE A 255 -7.72 -5.67 -0.58
CA PHE A 255 -7.32 -6.93 -1.21
C PHE A 255 -6.39 -7.78 -0.35
N ASN A 256 -6.21 -7.41 0.92
CA ASN A 256 -5.42 -8.17 1.89
C ASN A 256 -3.98 -8.48 1.43
N ILE A 257 -3.34 -7.50 0.78
CA ILE A 257 -2.01 -7.63 0.19
C ILE A 257 -0.94 -7.34 1.26
N GLU A 258 0.10 -8.15 1.33
CA GLU A 258 1.26 -7.89 2.19
C GLU A 258 1.97 -6.59 1.81
N TYR A 259 2.44 -5.82 2.79
CA TYR A 259 3.34 -4.71 2.51
C TYR A 259 4.71 -5.21 2.02
N PRO A 260 5.46 -4.40 1.25
CA PRO A 260 6.83 -4.72 0.88
C PRO A 260 7.69 -4.78 2.13
N ILE A 261 8.49 -5.84 2.29
CA ILE A 261 9.30 -6.03 3.49
C ILE A 261 10.35 -4.91 3.66
N GLU A 262 10.76 -4.29 2.56
CA GLU A 262 11.70 -3.20 2.46
C GLU A 262 11.12 -1.89 3.00
N SER A 263 9.82 -1.64 2.82
CA SER A 263 9.11 -0.42 3.24
C SER A 263 8.07 -0.64 4.33
N ILE A 264 8.03 -1.84 4.92
CA ILE A 264 7.03 -2.23 5.92
C ILE A 264 6.96 -1.27 7.11
N SER A 265 8.08 -0.72 7.57
CA SER A 265 8.08 0.24 8.70
C SER A 265 7.33 1.53 8.37
N VAL A 266 7.45 2.03 7.12
CA VAL A 266 6.74 3.22 6.67
C VAL A 266 5.24 2.93 6.53
N TRP A 267 4.88 1.78 5.95
CA TRP A 267 3.49 1.37 5.86
C TRP A 267 2.84 1.15 7.23
N LEU A 268 3.54 0.55 8.18
CA LEU A 268 3.07 0.39 9.56
C LEU A 268 2.93 1.74 10.27
N PHE A 269 3.79 2.72 9.98
CA PHE A 269 3.61 4.08 10.48
C PHE A 269 2.32 4.69 9.92
N ILE A 270 2.09 4.60 8.61
CA ILE A 270 0.87 5.10 7.96
C ILE A 270 -0.37 4.44 8.55
N GLN A 271 -0.36 3.10 8.67
CA GLN A 271 -1.44 2.31 9.21
C GLN A 271 -1.82 2.73 10.64
N ASN A 272 -0.81 2.84 11.52
CA ASN A 272 -1.02 3.13 12.93
C ASN A 272 -1.36 4.60 13.19
N PHE A 273 -0.75 5.53 12.45
CA PHE A 273 -0.88 6.96 12.71
C PHE A 273 -2.08 7.57 11.99
N PHE A 274 -2.22 7.34 10.69
CA PHE A 274 -3.25 7.99 9.88
C PHE A 274 -4.58 7.24 9.87
N TYR A 275 -4.57 5.90 9.99
CA TYR A 275 -5.81 5.11 9.95
C TYR A 275 -6.20 4.52 11.31
N ASN A 276 -5.31 4.58 12.30
CA ASN A 276 -5.48 3.94 13.61
C ASN A 276 -5.84 2.44 13.50
N ILE A 277 -5.33 1.76 12.46
CA ILE A 277 -5.55 0.33 12.24
C ILE A 277 -4.39 -0.44 12.89
N LYS A 278 -4.74 -1.41 13.72
CA LYS A 278 -3.80 -2.37 14.33
C LYS A 278 -4.25 -3.77 14.03
N LEU A 279 -3.36 -4.55 13.43
CA LEU A 279 -3.63 -5.93 13.05
C LEU A 279 -2.88 -6.88 14.01
N PRO A 280 -3.43 -8.08 14.30
CA PRO A 280 -2.85 -8.99 15.30
C PRO A 280 -1.41 -9.45 15.01
N PHE A 281 -0.97 -9.39 13.76
CA PHE A 281 0.34 -9.82 13.28
C PHE A 281 1.30 -8.65 13.03
N ASP A 282 0.89 -7.41 13.30
CA ASP A 282 1.77 -6.24 13.15
C ASP A 282 2.98 -6.38 14.06
N LYS A 283 4.17 -6.31 13.47
CA LYS A 283 5.41 -6.36 14.25
C LYS A 283 5.55 -5.07 15.06
N PRO A 284 5.76 -5.15 16.39
CA PRO A 284 5.94 -3.97 17.20
C PRO A 284 7.23 -3.24 16.79
N CYS A 285 7.10 -1.94 16.54
CA CYS A 285 8.25 -1.06 16.29
C CYS A 285 8.26 0.07 17.33
N PRO A 286 9.20 0.07 18.29
CA PRO A 286 9.29 1.12 19.32
C PRO A 286 9.41 2.52 18.74
N LEU A 287 10.17 2.68 17.66
CA LEU A 287 10.34 3.97 16.99
C LEU A 287 9.01 4.50 16.44
N ILE A 288 8.19 3.65 15.80
CA ILE A 288 6.85 4.07 15.32
C ILE A 288 5.99 4.55 16.49
N LYS A 289 5.97 3.83 17.61
CA LYS A 289 5.21 4.23 18.80
C LYS A 289 5.68 5.58 19.35
N GLN A 290 7.00 5.77 19.41
CA GLN A 290 7.60 7.02 19.87
C GLN A 290 7.19 8.19 18.95
N ILE A 291 7.39 8.06 17.63
CA ILE A 291 7.05 9.13 16.68
C ILE A 291 5.55 9.45 16.72
N ILE A 292 4.68 8.44 16.83
CA ILE A 292 3.24 8.66 16.98
C ILE A 292 2.90 9.45 18.26
N SER A 293 3.60 9.17 19.37
CA SER A 293 3.40 9.92 20.61
C SER A 293 3.80 11.39 20.46
N GLU A 294 4.92 11.65 19.78
CA GLU A 294 5.43 13.02 19.54
C GLU A 294 4.61 13.82 18.53
N LEU A 295 3.92 13.15 17.61
CA LEU A 295 2.99 13.78 16.67
C LEU A 295 1.63 14.11 17.30
N LYS A 296 1.29 13.45 18.43
CA LYS A 296 0.03 13.66 19.15
C LYS A 296 0.15 14.61 20.34
N SER A 297 1.39 14.90 20.78
CA SER A 297 1.71 15.89 21.82
C SER A 297 1.73 17.30 21.27
#